data_AF-A0A8S2RII4-F1
#
_entry.id   AF-A0A8S2RII4-F1
#
_cell.length_a   1.000
_cell.length_b   1.000
_cell.length_c   1.000
_cell.angle_alpha   90.00
_cell.angle_beta   90.00
_cell.angle_gamma   90.00
#
_symmetry.space_group_name_H-M   'P 1'
#
loop_
_entity.id
_entity.type
_entity.pdbx_description
1 polymer ?
#
loop_
_entity_poly.entity_id
_entity_poly.type
_entity_poly.pdbx_seq_one_letter_code
_entity_poly.pdbx_strand_id
1 'polypeptide(L)'
;TLDFGISILSTTDGTERTNIGLLTRSNITYMENWDIPGWDYANVSNIAKPSECQAACDNDRVCKSWSFVMHDQTSYCYLKSGVPLPVKTTQCTSGVKVLNAQDEQLVWIYIDRTQSSTDPEAEHSPYFGSIWFKTHENYLNINEDKWFLTLNIFIDHSVIEIFEQHGRLAMTARVYPENPQAYYMGVYTNTEEEQKVIINSINAWNLSTIWSKT
;
A
#
# COMPACT_ATOMS: atom_id res chain seq x y z
N THR A 1 -2.94 -9.50 10.13
CA THR A 1 -2.45 -8.62 9.05
C THR A 1 -1.03 -8.25 9.39
N LEU A 2 -0.11 -8.31 8.42
CA LEU A 2 1.24 -7.81 8.63
C LEU A 2 1.25 -6.31 8.33
N ASP A 3 1.75 -5.50 9.27
CA ASP A 3 1.91 -4.06 9.09
C ASP A 3 3.15 -3.58 9.88
N PHE A 4 4.17 -3.13 9.15
CA PHE A 4 5.40 -2.61 9.73
C PHE A 4 6.10 -1.65 8.77
N GLY A 5 7.04 -0.86 9.31
CA GLY A 5 7.83 0.01 8.46
C GLY A 5 8.74 0.95 9.24
N ILE A 6 9.02 2.09 8.62
CA ILE A 6 9.80 3.16 9.22
C ILE A 6 8.96 4.43 9.37
N SER A 7 9.10 5.09 10.51
CA SER A 7 8.66 6.47 10.69
C SER A 7 9.82 7.39 10.33
N ILE A 8 9.56 8.40 9.52
CA ILE A 8 10.52 9.44 9.12
C ILE A 8 9.89 10.81 9.37
N LEU A 9 10.73 11.85 9.39
CA LEU A 9 10.29 13.21 9.73
C LEU A 9 9.44 13.16 11.02
N SER A 10 9.93 12.41 12.01
CA SER A 10 9.18 12.09 13.22
C SER A 10 9.69 12.92 14.38
N THR A 11 8.79 13.38 15.24
CA THR A 11 9.13 13.82 16.60
C THR A 11 9.44 12.60 17.48
N THR A 12 10.14 12.80 18.60
CA THR A 12 10.48 11.70 19.53
C THR A 12 9.26 11.11 20.25
N ASP A 13 8.20 11.89 20.41
CA ASP A 13 6.91 11.42 20.94
C ASP A 13 6.00 10.83 19.85
N GLY A 14 6.42 10.88 18.59
CA GLY A 14 5.69 10.39 17.43
C GLY A 14 4.43 11.17 17.08
N THR A 15 4.13 12.30 17.74
CA THR A 15 2.91 13.07 17.49
C THR A 15 2.84 13.64 16.07
N GLU A 16 3.98 14.01 15.52
CA GLU A 16 4.14 14.37 14.12
C GLU A 16 5.12 13.40 13.46
N ARG A 17 4.68 12.76 12.36
CA ARG A 17 5.46 11.74 11.65
C ARG A 17 4.92 11.49 10.25
N THR A 18 5.77 10.97 9.37
CA THR A 18 5.36 10.26 8.15
C THR A 18 5.74 8.80 8.28
N ASN A 19 4.77 7.91 8.09
CA ASN A 19 5.02 6.47 8.13
C ASN A 19 5.18 5.92 6.71
N ILE A 20 6.29 5.26 6.43
CA ILE A 20 6.47 4.45 5.22
C ILE A 20 6.37 3.00 5.64
N GLY A 21 5.42 2.25 5.08
CA GLY A 21 5.11 0.91 5.56
C GLY A 21 4.83 -0.11 4.48
N LEU A 22 4.88 -1.37 4.92
CA LEU A 22 4.51 -2.56 4.18
C LEU A 22 3.32 -3.20 4.86
N LEU A 23 2.24 -3.37 4.10
CA LEU A 23 1.03 -3.99 4.58
C LEU A 23 0.70 -5.22 3.74
N THR A 24 0.38 -6.32 4.42
CA THR A 24 -0.12 -7.54 3.78
C THR A 24 -1.34 -8.05 4.52
N ARG A 25 -2.28 -8.63 3.79
CA ARG A 25 -3.53 -9.14 4.33
C ARG A 25 -3.83 -10.53 3.80
N SER A 26 -4.40 -11.38 4.65
CA SER A 26 -5.01 -12.66 4.26
C SER A 26 -6.48 -12.48 3.86
N ASN A 27 -7.02 -13.44 3.10
CA ASN A 27 -8.42 -13.45 2.66
C ASN A 27 -8.80 -12.21 1.82
N ILE A 28 -7.96 -11.86 0.84
CA ILE A 28 -8.18 -10.71 -0.05
C ILE A 28 -9.06 -11.04 -1.26
N THR A 29 -9.28 -12.32 -1.56
CA THR A 29 -10.03 -12.76 -2.74
C THR A 29 -11.55 -12.56 -2.59
N TYR A 30 -12.04 -12.50 -1.36
CA TYR A 30 -13.43 -12.18 -1.03
C TYR A 30 -13.51 -11.52 0.34
N MET A 31 -14.00 -10.29 0.39
CA MET A 31 -14.00 -9.43 1.57
C MET A 31 -15.38 -8.80 1.76
N GLU A 32 -16.18 -9.36 2.68
CA GLU A 32 -17.45 -8.75 3.10
C GLU A 32 -17.21 -7.52 3.96
N ASN A 33 -17.99 -6.47 3.71
CA ASN A 33 -17.87 -5.19 4.39
C ASN A 33 -16.54 -4.46 4.12
N TRP A 34 -16.06 -4.54 2.88
CA TRP A 34 -14.87 -3.84 2.40
C TRP A 34 -15.08 -3.31 0.99
N ASP A 35 -14.53 -2.14 0.73
CA ASP A 35 -14.39 -1.55 -0.60
C ASP A 35 -12.92 -1.53 -1.02
N ILE A 36 -12.67 -1.72 -2.31
CA ILE A 36 -11.39 -1.43 -2.96
C ILE A 36 -11.61 -0.14 -3.79
N PRO A 37 -11.32 1.05 -3.25
CA PRO A 37 -11.78 2.30 -3.84
C PRO A 37 -11.00 2.73 -5.10
N GLY A 38 -11.72 3.25 -6.11
CA GLY A 38 -11.13 3.77 -7.34
C GLY A 38 -10.62 2.70 -8.31
N TRP A 39 -9.85 3.13 -9.31
CA TRP A 39 -9.32 2.29 -10.41
C TRP A 39 -10.38 1.57 -11.26
N ASP A 40 -11.64 2.02 -11.16
CA ASP A 40 -12.75 1.53 -11.97
C ASP A 40 -12.51 1.84 -13.45
N TYR A 41 -12.61 0.82 -14.29
CA TYR A 41 -12.57 1.00 -15.75
C TYR A 41 -13.85 0.52 -16.43
N ALA A 42 -14.65 -0.30 -15.76
CA ALA A 42 -15.92 -0.79 -16.25
C ALA A 42 -16.88 -1.04 -15.10
N ASN A 43 -18.17 -0.97 -15.40
CA ASN A 43 -19.22 -1.46 -14.52
C ASN A 43 -20.03 -2.54 -15.22
N VAL A 44 -20.56 -3.48 -14.43
CA VAL A 44 -21.46 -4.54 -14.91
C VAL A 44 -22.81 -4.36 -14.24
N SER A 45 -23.85 -4.23 -15.07
CA SER A 45 -25.24 -4.10 -14.63
C SER A 45 -25.89 -5.48 -14.46
N ASN A 46 -27.07 -5.50 -13.81
CA ASN A 46 -27.87 -6.72 -13.59
C ASN A 46 -27.18 -7.83 -12.80
N ILE A 47 -26.21 -7.48 -11.95
CA ILE A 47 -25.56 -8.42 -11.04
C ILE A 47 -26.29 -8.38 -9.70
N ALA A 48 -26.80 -9.52 -9.23
CA ALA A 48 -27.56 -9.62 -7.99
C ALA A 48 -26.69 -9.98 -6.78
N LYS A 49 -25.49 -10.53 -7.00
CA LYS A 49 -24.65 -11.11 -5.94
C LYS A 49 -23.17 -10.77 -6.13
N PRO A 50 -22.39 -10.65 -5.04
CA PRO A 50 -20.93 -10.48 -5.12
C PRO A 50 -20.22 -11.54 -5.97
N SER A 51 -20.66 -12.81 -5.90
CA SER A 51 -20.07 -13.92 -6.64
C SER A 51 -20.13 -13.76 -8.17
N GLU A 52 -21.17 -13.09 -8.67
CA GLU A 52 -21.31 -12.78 -10.10
C GLU A 52 -20.34 -11.66 -10.51
N CYS A 53 -20.10 -10.68 -9.63
CA CYS A 53 -19.09 -9.64 -9.85
C CYS A 53 -17.67 -10.22 -9.86
N GLN A 54 -17.39 -11.16 -8.94
CA GLN A 54 -16.16 -11.94 -8.94
C GLN A 54 -15.98 -12.69 -10.26
N ALA A 55 -16.99 -13.44 -10.69
CA ALA A 55 -16.93 -14.19 -11.95
C ALA A 55 -16.72 -13.28 -13.18
N ALA A 56 -17.32 -12.09 -13.19
CA ALA A 56 -17.08 -11.10 -14.24
C ALA A 56 -15.61 -10.65 -14.26
N CYS A 57 -15.02 -10.37 -13.09
CA CYS A 57 -13.60 -10.04 -12.98
C CYS A 57 -12.69 -11.21 -13.38
N ASP A 58 -13.02 -12.44 -12.98
CA ASP A 58 -12.23 -13.63 -13.31
C ASP A 58 -12.17 -13.88 -14.82
N ASN A 59 -13.25 -13.56 -15.54
CA ASN A 59 -13.33 -13.69 -17.00
C ASN A 59 -12.73 -12.49 -17.78
N ASP A 60 -12.43 -11.38 -17.12
CA ASP A 60 -11.82 -10.20 -17.74
C ASP A 60 -10.29 -10.18 -17.53
N ARG A 61 -9.52 -10.03 -18.62
CA ARG A 61 -8.05 -10.02 -18.58
C ARG A 61 -7.46 -8.75 -17.97
N VAL A 62 -8.18 -7.64 -17.98
CA VAL A 62 -7.76 -6.34 -17.42
C VAL A 62 -8.05 -6.27 -15.93
N CYS A 63 -9.09 -6.97 -15.48
CA CYS A 63 -9.53 -6.91 -14.09
C CYS A 63 -8.48 -7.48 -13.13
N LYS A 64 -8.14 -6.70 -12.10
CA LYS A 64 -7.26 -7.08 -10.99
C LYS A 64 -7.99 -7.14 -9.66
N SER A 65 -9.07 -6.38 -9.51
CA SER A 65 -9.96 -6.43 -8.36
C SER A 65 -11.36 -5.98 -8.73
N TRP A 66 -12.32 -6.22 -7.84
CA TRP A 66 -13.72 -5.87 -8.04
C TRP A 66 -14.35 -5.39 -6.74
N SER A 67 -15.33 -4.48 -6.86
CA SER A 67 -16.23 -4.09 -5.76
C SER A 67 -17.68 -4.29 -6.19
N PHE A 68 -18.42 -5.09 -5.43
CA PHE A 68 -19.88 -5.18 -5.50
C PHE A 68 -20.49 -4.25 -4.46
N VAL A 69 -21.21 -3.23 -4.92
CA VAL A 69 -21.81 -2.19 -4.10
C VAL A 69 -23.32 -2.38 -4.08
N MET A 70 -23.90 -2.45 -2.88
CA MET A 70 -25.34 -2.45 -2.67
C MET A 70 -25.79 -1.06 -2.22
N HIS A 71 -26.67 -0.45 -3.00
CA HIS A 71 -27.32 0.80 -2.65
C HIS A 71 -28.84 0.64 -2.77
N ASP A 72 -29.52 0.60 -1.62
CA ASP A 72 -30.95 0.32 -1.50
C ASP A 72 -31.36 -0.99 -2.20
N GLN A 73 -32.12 -0.88 -3.30
CA GLN A 73 -32.59 -2.00 -4.12
C GLN A 73 -31.77 -2.17 -5.42
N THR A 74 -30.70 -1.40 -5.58
CA THR A 74 -29.83 -1.44 -6.75
C THR A 74 -28.44 -1.91 -6.40
N SER A 75 -27.84 -2.67 -7.30
CA SER A 75 -26.51 -3.25 -7.14
C SER A 75 -25.64 -2.90 -8.34
N TYR A 76 -24.39 -2.57 -8.05
CA TYR A 76 -23.39 -2.25 -9.06
C TYR A 76 -22.15 -3.11 -8.84
N CYS A 77 -21.65 -3.70 -9.91
CA CYS A 77 -20.34 -4.32 -9.92
C CYS A 77 -19.36 -3.39 -10.62
N TYR A 78 -18.26 -3.06 -9.97
CA TYR A 78 -17.17 -2.28 -10.53
C TYR A 78 -15.95 -3.16 -10.74
N LEU A 79 -15.47 -3.23 -11.98
CA LEU A 79 -14.24 -3.94 -12.35
C LEU A 79 -13.08 -2.94 -12.36
N LYS A 80 -11.96 -3.34 -11.74
CA LYS A 80 -10.86 -2.43 -11.43
C LYS A 80 -9.55 -2.91 -12.04
N SER A 81 -8.78 -1.96 -12.53
CA SER A 81 -7.49 -2.19 -13.22
C SER A 81 -6.29 -2.20 -12.27
N GLY A 82 -6.54 -1.92 -10.99
CA GLY A 82 -5.56 -1.87 -9.90
C GLY A 82 -6.08 -2.56 -8.65
N VAL A 83 -5.24 -2.58 -7.61
CA VAL A 83 -5.60 -3.10 -6.28
C VAL A 83 -5.17 -2.09 -5.21
N PRO A 84 -5.87 -0.94 -5.09
CA PRO A 84 -5.64 0.03 -4.02
C PRO A 84 -5.94 -0.60 -2.64
N LEU A 85 -5.53 0.08 -1.57
CA LEU A 85 -5.71 -0.47 -0.22
C LEU A 85 -7.21 -0.62 0.11
N PRO A 86 -7.68 -1.82 0.53
CA PRO A 86 -9.07 -2.01 0.92
C PRO A 86 -9.45 -1.21 2.17
N VAL A 87 -10.66 -0.65 2.18
CA VAL A 87 -11.22 0.16 3.28
C VAL A 87 -12.50 -0.50 3.81
N LYS A 88 -12.68 -0.55 5.14
CA LYS A 88 -13.91 -1.08 5.75
C LYS A 88 -15.12 -0.23 5.38
N THR A 89 -16.22 -0.87 5.02
CA THR A 89 -17.53 -0.23 4.78
C THR A 89 -18.64 -1.25 4.90
N THR A 90 -19.86 -0.88 5.27
CA THR A 90 -20.98 -1.84 5.36
C THR A 90 -21.73 -2.06 4.04
N GLN A 91 -21.38 -1.33 2.99
CA GLN A 91 -22.15 -1.29 1.73
C GLN A 91 -21.51 -2.07 0.58
N CYS A 92 -20.27 -2.54 0.77
CA CYS A 92 -19.50 -3.17 -0.29
C CYS A 92 -19.02 -4.57 0.11
N THR A 93 -19.02 -5.46 -0.87
CA THR A 93 -18.24 -6.70 -0.84
C THR A 93 -17.26 -6.65 -1.99
N SER A 94 -15.99 -6.91 -1.73
CA SER A 94 -14.94 -6.74 -2.74
C SER A 94 -14.03 -7.95 -2.81
N GLY A 95 -13.23 -8.06 -3.85
CA GLY A 95 -12.24 -9.12 -3.98
C GLY A 95 -11.10 -8.78 -4.92
N VAL A 96 -9.95 -9.37 -4.66
CA VAL A 96 -8.76 -9.30 -5.51
C VAL A 96 -8.69 -10.55 -6.38
N LYS A 97 -8.47 -10.37 -7.67
CA LYS A 97 -8.19 -11.47 -8.59
C LYS A 97 -6.73 -11.91 -8.40
N VAL A 98 -6.55 -13.09 -7.83
CA VAL A 98 -5.24 -13.74 -7.67
C VAL A 98 -5.11 -14.77 -8.79
N LEU A 99 -4.03 -14.72 -9.57
CA LEU A 99 -3.84 -15.66 -10.70
C LEU A 99 -3.28 -17.00 -10.20
N ASN A 100 -2.41 -16.96 -9.20
CA ASN A 100 -1.87 -18.16 -8.56
C ASN A 100 -1.75 -17.97 -7.04
N ALA A 101 -2.71 -18.50 -6.29
CA ALA A 101 -2.80 -18.31 -4.84
C ALA A 101 -1.68 -18.99 -4.04
N GLN A 102 -0.96 -19.93 -4.64
CA GLN A 102 0.16 -20.62 -4.01
C GLN A 102 1.48 -19.86 -4.16
N ASP A 103 1.59 -19.03 -5.21
CA ASP A 103 2.84 -18.39 -5.59
C ASP A 103 2.82 -16.86 -5.50
N GLU A 104 1.65 -16.24 -5.37
CA GLU A 104 1.50 -14.78 -5.40
C GLU A 104 1.11 -14.21 -4.03
N GLN A 105 1.90 -13.25 -3.54
CA GLN A 105 1.56 -12.43 -2.38
C GLN A 105 1.41 -10.96 -2.78
N LEU A 106 0.23 -10.41 -2.52
CA LEU A 106 0.00 -8.98 -2.64
C LEU A 106 0.55 -8.24 -1.42
N VAL A 107 1.31 -7.18 -1.67
CA VAL A 107 1.82 -6.26 -0.65
C VAL A 107 1.49 -4.84 -1.06
N TRP A 108 0.99 -4.06 -0.12
CA TRP A 108 0.83 -2.62 -0.27
C TRP A 108 2.04 -1.93 0.36
N ILE A 109 2.70 -1.08 -0.41
CA ILE A 109 3.66 -0.11 0.08
C ILE A 109 2.90 1.20 0.27
N TYR A 110 3.08 1.86 1.41
CA TYR A 110 2.34 3.06 1.71
C TYR A 110 3.19 4.18 2.29
N ILE A 111 2.70 5.40 2.12
CA ILE A 111 3.15 6.63 2.75
C ILE A 111 1.95 7.21 3.51
N ASP A 112 1.89 6.98 4.81
CA ASP A 112 0.89 7.56 5.69
C ASP A 112 1.40 8.92 6.18
N ARG A 113 0.77 9.96 5.61
CA ARG A 113 1.04 11.36 5.88
C ARG A 113 -0.06 12.03 6.70
N THR A 114 -0.95 11.25 7.32
CA THR A 114 -2.07 11.76 8.11
C THR A 114 -1.66 12.54 9.36
N GLN A 115 -0.40 12.38 9.78
CA GLN A 115 0.17 13.01 10.97
C GLN A 115 1.44 13.80 10.63
N SER A 116 1.64 14.16 9.36
CA SER A 116 2.87 14.81 8.91
C SER A 116 2.83 16.33 8.97
N SER A 117 1.72 16.94 9.38
CA SER A 117 1.55 18.39 9.47
C SER A 117 0.34 18.73 10.35
N THR A 118 0.28 19.94 10.89
CA THR A 118 -0.93 20.53 11.47
C THR A 118 -1.62 21.53 10.54
N ASP A 119 -1.04 21.82 9.36
CA ASP A 119 -1.63 22.66 8.32
C ASP A 119 -2.94 22.05 7.81
N PRO A 120 -4.10 22.70 7.99
CA PRO A 120 -5.38 22.17 7.52
C PRO A 120 -5.49 22.10 5.97
N GLU A 121 -4.66 22.87 5.24
CA GLU A 121 -4.66 22.89 3.77
C GLU A 121 -3.72 21.83 3.16
N ALA A 122 -2.85 21.22 3.96
CA ALA A 122 -1.98 20.15 3.50
C ALA A 122 -2.80 18.88 3.14
N GLU A 123 -2.32 18.11 2.17
CA GLU A 123 -2.93 16.82 1.85
C GLU A 123 -2.46 15.74 2.84
N HIS A 124 -3.38 15.27 3.68
CA HIS A 124 -3.09 14.32 4.75
C HIS A 124 -3.43 12.86 4.42
N SER A 125 -4.05 12.60 3.27
CA SER A 125 -4.50 11.24 2.94
C SER A 125 -3.34 10.29 2.71
N PRO A 126 -3.39 9.05 3.23
CA PRO A 126 -2.32 8.09 2.99
C PRO A 126 -2.25 7.72 1.50
N TYR A 127 -1.04 7.55 0.99
CA TYR A 127 -0.76 7.22 -0.40
C TYR A 127 -0.24 5.78 -0.51
N PHE A 128 -0.73 5.01 -1.47
CA PHE A 128 -0.46 3.57 -1.57
C PHE A 128 -0.06 3.17 -2.98
N GLY A 129 0.82 2.19 -3.08
CA GLY A 129 1.07 1.40 -4.28
C GLY A 129 1.04 -0.09 -3.92
N SER A 130 0.61 -0.94 -4.85
CA SER A 130 0.60 -2.40 -4.64
C SER A 130 1.55 -3.11 -5.58
N ILE A 131 2.23 -4.13 -5.06
CA ILE A 131 3.12 -5.01 -5.80
C ILE A 131 2.77 -6.47 -5.51
N TRP A 132 2.93 -7.31 -6.52
CA TRP A 132 2.84 -8.76 -6.39
C TRP A 132 4.24 -9.35 -6.22
N PHE A 133 4.44 -10.10 -5.14
CA PHE A 133 5.59 -10.97 -4.96
C PHE A 133 5.28 -12.34 -5.52
N LYS A 134 6.24 -12.90 -6.25
CA LYS A 134 6.14 -14.25 -6.79
C LYS A 134 7.26 -15.10 -6.20
N THR A 135 6.92 -16.24 -5.62
CA THR A 135 7.86 -17.23 -5.02
C THR A 135 8.97 -17.70 -5.97
N HIS A 136 8.77 -17.61 -7.29
CA HIS A 136 9.68 -18.18 -8.29
C HIS A 136 10.27 -17.18 -9.30
N GLU A 137 10.16 -15.86 -9.05
CA GLU A 137 10.94 -14.91 -9.83
C GLU A 137 12.41 -14.95 -9.35
N ASN A 138 13.20 -15.83 -9.97
CA ASN A 138 14.64 -16.08 -9.78
C ASN A 138 15.54 -14.85 -10.06
N TYR A 139 15.23 -13.68 -9.51
CA TYR A 139 16.05 -12.49 -9.72
C TYR A 139 17.42 -12.58 -9.03
N LEU A 140 17.57 -13.44 -8.02
CA LEU A 140 18.78 -13.47 -7.18
C LEU A 140 19.48 -14.84 -7.04
N ASN A 141 19.03 -15.91 -7.72
CA ASN A 141 19.58 -17.28 -7.55
C ASN A 141 19.74 -17.71 -6.07
N ILE A 142 18.83 -17.28 -5.21
CA ILE A 142 18.85 -17.63 -3.79
C ILE A 142 17.98 -18.88 -3.63
N ASN A 143 18.59 -20.00 -3.26
CA ASN A 143 17.92 -21.29 -2.99
C ASN A 143 17.13 -21.26 -1.66
N GLU A 144 16.32 -20.24 -1.41
CA GLU A 144 15.52 -20.15 -0.18
C GLU A 144 14.14 -19.54 -0.45
N ASP A 145 13.11 -20.07 0.21
CA ASP A 145 11.71 -19.62 0.22
C ASP A 145 11.52 -18.22 0.84
N LYS A 146 12.32 -17.23 0.44
CA LYS A 146 12.35 -15.89 1.04
C LYS A 146 11.97 -14.83 0.02
N TRP A 147 10.85 -14.14 0.27
CA TRP A 147 10.50 -12.93 -0.46
C TRP A 147 11.40 -11.79 -0.01
N PHE A 148 12.21 -11.26 -0.92
CA PHE A 148 13.06 -10.09 -0.65
C PHE A 148 12.45 -8.83 -1.25
N LEU A 149 12.38 -7.78 -0.43
CA LEU A 149 12.01 -6.43 -0.85
C LEU A 149 13.16 -5.47 -0.52
N THR A 150 13.58 -4.70 -1.52
CA THR A 150 14.50 -3.59 -1.32
C THR A 150 13.83 -2.30 -1.78
N LEU A 151 13.72 -1.36 -0.85
CA LEU A 151 13.20 -0.02 -1.10
C LEU A 151 14.34 0.98 -0.99
N ASN A 152 14.53 1.81 -2.01
CA ASN A 152 15.29 3.05 -1.88
C ASN A 152 14.31 4.17 -1.58
N ILE A 153 14.54 4.88 -0.48
CA ILE A 153 13.69 5.97 0.00
C ILE A 153 14.55 7.23 0.02
N PHE A 154 14.16 8.23 -0.76
CA PHE A 154 14.78 9.55 -0.79
C PHE A 154 13.87 10.53 -0.09
N ILE A 155 14.45 11.35 0.79
CA ILE A 155 13.74 12.36 1.56
C ILE A 155 14.45 13.68 1.30
N ASP A 156 13.75 14.61 0.67
CA ASP A 156 14.25 15.96 0.41
C ASP A 156 13.21 16.99 0.88
N HIS A 157 13.41 17.47 2.11
CA HIS A 157 12.54 18.41 2.80
C HIS A 157 11.06 17.99 2.78
N SER A 158 10.31 18.46 1.77
CA SER A 158 8.87 18.23 1.60
C SER A 158 8.51 17.17 0.57
N VAL A 159 9.50 16.40 0.10
CA VAL A 159 9.33 15.37 -0.93
C VAL A 159 9.88 14.05 -0.41
N ILE A 160 9.09 12.99 -0.59
CA ILE A 160 9.51 11.61 -0.40
C ILE A 160 9.36 10.88 -1.73
N GLU A 161 10.41 10.16 -2.13
CA GLU A 161 10.40 9.27 -3.29
C GLU A 161 10.81 7.86 -2.89
N ILE A 162 9.99 6.88 -3.25
CA ILE A 162 10.21 5.46 -2.94
C ILE A 162 10.34 4.70 -4.25
N PHE A 163 11.41 3.92 -4.36
CA PHE A 163 11.68 3.07 -5.51
C PHE A 163 11.92 1.63 -5.05
N GLU A 164 11.08 0.72 -5.53
CA GLU A 164 11.34 -0.71 -5.43
C GLU A 164 12.41 -1.11 -6.44
N GLN A 165 13.47 -1.79 -5.99
CA GLN A 165 14.70 -1.97 -6.78
C GLN A 165 14.58 -2.84 -8.04
N HIS A 166 13.50 -3.60 -8.22
CA HIS A 166 13.22 -4.31 -9.47
C HIS A 166 12.34 -3.50 -10.43
N GLY A 167 12.14 -2.20 -10.15
CA GLY A 167 11.37 -1.29 -10.99
C GLY A 167 9.86 -1.55 -10.98
N ARG A 168 9.36 -2.35 -10.03
CA ARG A 168 7.93 -2.69 -9.95
C ARG A 168 7.07 -1.54 -9.45
N LEU A 169 7.68 -0.62 -8.69
CA LEU A 169 6.98 0.51 -8.10
C LEU A 169 7.89 1.73 -7.93
N ALA A 170 7.35 2.89 -8.31
CA ALA A 170 7.87 4.19 -7.94
C ALA A 170 6.71 5.01 -7.33
N MET A 171 6.94 5.65 -6.19
CA MET A 171 5.96 6.48 -5.50
C MET A 171 6.60 7.81 -5.12
N THR A 172 5.88 8.90 -5.35
CA THR A 172 6.30 10.23 -4.92
C THR A 172 5.17 10.85 -4.11
N ALA A 173 5.49 11.38 -2.92
CA ALA A 173 4.53 12.07 -2.08
C ALA A 173 5.12 13.39 -1.55
N ARG A 174 4.23 14.34 -1.30
CA ARG A 174 4.55 15.58 -0.58
C ARG A 174 4.21 15.42 0.89
N VAL A 175 5.08 15.96 1.74
CA VAL A 175 4.95 15.97 3.20
C VAL A 175 5.34 17.34 3.74
N TYR A 176 4.75 17.74 4.86
CA TYR A 176 4.85 19.11 5.35
C TYR A 176 5.04 19.16 6.87
N PRO A 177 6.14 18.57 7.40
CA PRO A 177 6.41 18.68 8.82
C PRO A 177 6.51 20.15 9.24
N GLU A 178 5.75 20.51 10.26
CA GLU A 178 5.70 21.86 10.83
C GLU A 178 6.45 21.94 12.15
N ASN A 179 6.60 20.82 12.86
CA ASN A 179 7.38 20.76 14.08
C ASN A 179 8.88 20.74 13.73
N PRO A 180 9.68 21.72 14.18
CA PRO A 180 11.12 21.75 13.90
C PRO A 180 11.89 20.60 14.55
N GLN A 181 11.25 19.80 15.42
CA GLN A 181 11.80 18.58 16.01
C GLN A 181 11.49 17.31 15.20
N ALA A 182 10.75 17.42 14.10
CA ALA A 182 10.35 16.31 13.25
C ALA A 182 11.48 15.88 12.27
N TYR A 183 12.63 15.46 12.81
CA TYR A 183 13.80 15.03 12.01
C TYR A 183 14.33 13.64 12.39
N TYR A 184 13.61 12.90 13.23
CA TYR A 184 14.01 11.55 13.64
C TYR A 184 13.49 10.48 12.68
N MET A 185 14.18 9.33 12.72
CA MET A 185 13.76 8.09 12.08
C MET A 185 13.53 7.02 13.15
N GLY A 186 12.47 6.23 13.01
CA GLY A 186 12.14 5.11 13.87
C GLY A 186 11.64 3.90 13.07
N VAL A 187 11.60 2.74 13.71
CA VAL A 187 10.96 1.53 13.16
C VAL A 187 9.70 1.27 13.96
N TYR A 188 8.60 0.92 13.29
CA TYR A 188 7.34 0.57 13.93
C TYR A 188 6.78 -0.75 13.42
N THR A 189 5.87 -1.31 14.21
CA THR A 189 5.02 -2.44 13.84
C THR A 189 3.63 -2.22 14.43
N ASN A 190 2.60 -2.39 13.61
CA ASN A 190 1.19 -2.42 14.03
C ASN A 190 0.61 -3.84 13.90
N THR A 191 1.48 -4.83 13.75
CA THR A 191 1.09 -6.22 13.51
C THR A 191 0.46 -6.80 14.78
N GLU A 192 -0.64 -7.55 14.64
CA GLU A 192 -1.28 -8.29 15.74
C GLU A 192 -0.32 -9.37 16.30
N GLU A 193 -0.47 -9.74 17.58
CA GLU A 193 0.45 -10.66 18.25
C GLU A 193 0.57 -12.02 17.50
N GLU A 194 1.79 -12.60 17.52
CA GLU A 194 2.27 -13.83 16.85
C GLU A 194 2.97 -13.70 15.48
N GLN A 195 2.89 -12.58 14.76
CA GLN A 195 3.65 -12.40 13.51
C GLN A 195 5.02 -11.73 13.73
N LYS A 196 6.11 -12.46 13.45
CA LYS A 196 7.48 -11.95 13.54
C LYS A 196 7.91 -11.30 12.21
N VAL A 197 8.27 -10.03 12.25
CA VAL A 197 8.94 -9.32 11.16
C VAL A 197 10.45 -9.37 11.39
N ILE A 198 11.23 -9.65 10.35
CA ILE A 198 12.70 -9.58 10.37
C ILE A 198 13.14 -8.53 9.37
N ILE A 199 13.82 -7.49 9.86
CA ILE A 199 14.48 -6.49 9.03
C ILE A 199 15.95 -6.86 8.93
N ASN A 200 16.40 -7.28 7.74
CA ASN A 200 17.78 -7.74 7.54
C ASN A 200 18.81 -6.60 7.67
N SER A 201 18.49 -5.44 7.12
CA SER A 201 19.37 -4.27 7.16
C SER A 201 18.59 -2.98 6.92
N ILE A 202 18.98 -1.92 7.59
CA ILE A 202 18.62 -0.54 7.25
C ILE A 202 19.93 0.22 7.12
N ASN A 203 20.18 0.82 5.96
CA ASN A 203 21.30 1.72 5.75
C ASN A 203 20.75 3.12 5.51
N ALA A 204 21.18 4.08 6.31
CA ALA A 204 20.72 5.47 6.23
C ALA A 204 21.91 6.41 6.11
N TRP A 205 21.79 7.39 5.22
CA TRP A 205 22.82 8.40 4.96
C TRP A 205 22.21 9.79 5.05
N ASN A 206 22.93 10.73 5.66
CA ASN A 206 22.59 12.13 5.55
C ASN A 206 23.14 12.68 4.23
N LEU A 207 22.27 13.25 3.40
CA LEU A 207 22.66 13.78 2.10
C LEU A 207 23.05 15.25 2.23
N SER A 208 24.24 15.60 1.73
CA SER A 208 24.67 17.00 1.66
C SER A 208 23.89 17.75 0.59
N THR A 209 23.67 19.04 0.82
CA THR A 209 23.09 19.93 -0.21
C THR A 209 23.91 19.87 -1.50
N ILE A 210 23.22 19.84 -2.64
CA ILE A 210 23.84 19.90 -3.96
C ILE A 210 24.30 21.33 -4.32
N TRP A 211 23.79 22.34 -3.61
CA TRP A 211 24.13 23.73 -3.83
C TRP A 211 25.49 24.05 -3.23
N SER A 212 26.42 24.54 -4.05
CA SER A 212 27.66 25.14 -3.55
C SER A 212 27.34 26.43 -2.82
N LYS A 213 27.97 26.67 -1.65
CA LYS A 213 27.91 27.97 -0.98
C LYS A 213 28.43 29.04 -1.94
N THR A 214 27.57 29.95 -2.35
CA THR A 214 27.92 31.17 -3.09
C THR A 214 28.63 32.17 -2.18
#